data_AF-A0A645BRK8-F1
#
_entry.id   AF-A0A645BRK8-F1
#
_cell.length_a   1.000
_cell.length_b   1.000
_cell.length_c   1.000
_cell.angle_alpha   90.00
_cell.angle_beta   90.00
_cell.angle_gamma   90.00
#
_symmetry.space_group_name_H-M   'P 1'
#
loop_
_entity.id
_entity.type
_entity.pdbx_description
1 polymer ?
#
loop_
_entity_poly.entity_id
_entity_poly.type
_entity_poly.pdbx_seq_one_letter_code
_entity_poly.pdbx_strand_id
1 'polypeptide(L)' 'MSRGLSESQATEMIVMGFVEPFTKELPMEYAVELNRLIAYEMEGSVG' A
#
# COMPACT_ATOMS: atom_id res chain seq x y z
N MET A 1 5.12 -18.25 4.89
CA MET A 1 6.20 -17.48 4.21
C MET A 1 6.80 -18.28 3.05
N SER A 2 6.00 -18.61 2.02
CA SER A 2 6.44 -19.52 0.93
C SER A 2 7.39 -18.89 -0.09
N ARG A 3 7.65 -17.58 0.05
CA ARG A 3 8.50 -16.74 -0.80
C ARG A 3 9.50 -15.89 0.01
N GLY A 4 9.65 -16.15 1.31
CA GLY A 4 10.54 -15.38 2.19
C GLY A 4 10.07 -13.97 2.58
N LEU A 5 8.90 -13.53 2.11
CA LEU A 5 8.30 -12.24 2.46
C LEU A 5 7.60 -12.29 3.81
N SER A 6 7.87 -11.36 4.72
CA SER A 6 7.11 -11.18 5.97
C SER A 6 5.62 -11.02 5.70
N GLU A 7 4.79 -11.32 6.69
CA GLU A 7 3.35 -11.07 6.60
C GLU A 7 3.06 -9.58 6.30
N SER A 8 3.81 -8.67 6.92
CA SER A 8 3.72 -7.23 6.63
C SER A 8 4.06 -6.90 5.17
N GLN A 9 5.18 -7.42 4.65
CA GLN A 9 5.60 -7.22 3.27
C GLN A 9 4.60 -7.82 2.28
N ALA A 10 4.08 -9.01 2.56
CA ALA A 10 3.09 -9.66 1.72
C ALA A 10 1.78 -8.85 1.70
N THR A 11 1.34 -8.37 2.86
CA THR A 11 0.15 -7.51 3.00
C THR A 11 0.33 -6.19 2.24
N GLU A 12 1.48 -5.55 2.37
CA GLU A 12 1.83 -4.32 1.65
C GLU A 12 1.72 -4.51 0.14
N MET A 13 2.33 -5.56 -0.40
CA MET A 13 2.26 -5.84 -1.83
C MET A 13 0.82 -6.05 -2.33
N ILE A 14 -0.02 -6.73 -1.53
CA ILE A 14 -1.43 -6.97 -1.89
C ILE A 14 -2.19 -5.64 -1.93
N VAL A 15 -2.03 -4.79 -0.91
CA VAL A 15 -2.71 -3.50 -0.83
C VAL A 15 -2.23 -2.57 -1.95
N MET A 16 -0.93 -2.50 -2.20
CA MET A 16 -0.37 -1.70 -3.29
C MET A 16 -0.86 -2.16 -4.67
N GLY A 17 -0.87 -3.48 -4.92
CA GLY A 17 -1.38 -4.03 -6.17
C GLY A 17 -2.88 -3.81 -6.38
N PHE A 18 -3.65 -3.78 -5.29
CA PHE A 18 -5.09 -3.46 -5.34
C PHE A 18 -5.35 -1.98 -5.64
N VAL A 19 -4.53 -1.07 -5.08
CA VAL A 19 -4.72 0.37 -5.23
C VAL A 19 -4.14 0.92 -6.54
N GLU A 20 -3.14 0.25 -7.13
CA GLU A 20 -2.44 0.68 -8.35
C GLU A 20 -3.34 1.18 -9.50
N PRO A 21 -4.47 0.51 -9.85
CA PRO A 21 -5.34 1.01 -10.91
C PRO A 21 -5.96 2.37 -10.59
N PHE A 22 -6.32 2.61 -9.32
CA PHE A 22 -6.92 3.86 -8.87
C PHE A 22 -5.90 4.99 -8.84
N THR A 23 -4.68 4.73 -8.35
CA THR A 23 -3.61 5.74 -8.32
C THR A 23 -3.21 6.21 -9.71
N LYS A 24 -3.35 5.38 -10.75
CA LYS A 24 -3.09 5.76 -12.15
C LYS A 24 -4.15 6.68 -12.75
N GLU A 25 -5.39 6.63 -12.24
CA GLU A 25 -6.48 7.50 -12.69
C GLU A 25 -6.53 8.84 -11.92
N LEU A 26 -5.85 8.91 -10.78
CA LEU A 26 -5.80 10.11 -9.96
C LEU A 26 -4.78 11.13 -10.50
N PRO A 27 -5.05 12.43 -10.35
CA PRO A 27 -4.03 13.45 -10.56
C PRO A 27 -2.82 13.22 -9.64
N MET A 28 -1.63 13.54 -10.14
CA MET A 28 -0.35 13.24 -9.48
C MET A 28 -0.29 13.68 -8.01
N GLU A 29 -0.85 14.84 -7.69
CA GLU A 29 -0.93 15.40 -6.34
C GLU A 29 -1.72 14.51 -5.37
N TYR A 30 -2.84 13.92 -5.82
CA TYR A 30 -3.65 13.01 -5.00
C TYR A 30 -3.03 11.62 -4.91
N ALA A 31 -2.35 11.16 -5.95
CA ALA A 31 -1.65 9.88 -5.93
C ALA A 31 -0.51 9.86 -4.89
N VAL A 32 0.24 10.97 -4.76
CA VAL A 32 1.28 11.12 -3.74
C VAL A 32 0.67 11.10 -2.33
N GLU A 33 -0.44 11.79 -2.11
CA GLU A 33 -1.10 11.84 -0.81
C GLU A 33 -1.72 10.48 -0.42
N LEU A 34 -2.34 9.79 -1.37
CA LEU A 34 -2.90 8.45 -1.16
C LEU A 34 -1.81 7.44 -0.74
N ASN A 35 -0.63 7.49 -1.36
CA ASN A 35 0.49 6.62 -0.96
C ASN A 35 0.95 6.90 0.49
N ARG A 36 0.94 8.16 0.93
CA ARG A 36 1.29 8.53 2.31
C ARG A 36 0.25 8.04 3.30
N LEU A 37 -1.04 8.19 2.97
CA LEU A 37 -2.14 7.71 3.81
C LEU A 37 -2.06 6.19 4.00
N ILE A 38 -1.80 5.44 2.93
CA ILE A 38 -1.67 3.98 3.04
C ILE A 38 -0.47 3.60 3.90
N ALA A 39 0.68 4.25 3.73
CA ALA A 39 1.85 4.00 4.58
C ALA A 39 1.55 4.25 6.07
N TYR A 40 0.84 5.35 6.39
CA TYR A 40 0.45 5.65 7.77
C TYR A 40 -0.54 4.63 8.36
N GLU A 41 -1.56 4.21 7.61
CA GLU A 41 -2.51 3.19 8.07
C GLU A 41 -1.85 1.82 8.25
N MET A 42 -0.83 1.51 7.45
CA MET A 42 -0.05 0.28 7.57
C MET A 42 0.87 0.27 8.79
N GLU A 43 1.48 1.40 9.14
CA GLU A 43 2.22 1.54 10.41
C GLU A 43 1.29 1.43 11.63
N GLY A 44 0.04 1.90 11.52
CA GLY A 44 -0.96 1.86 12.60
C GLY A 44 -1.75 0.55 12.75
N SER A 45 -1.74 -0.33 11.74
CA SER A 45 -2.51 -1.58 11.73
C SER A 45 -1.77 -2.80 12.27
N VAL A 46 -0.50 -2.67 12.63
CA VAL A 46 0.27 -3.74 13.30
C VAL A 46 0.14 -3.57 14.81
N GLY A 47 -0.95 -4.13 15.35
CA GLY A 47 -1.12 -4.42 16.78
C GLY A 47 -0.80 -5.87 17.09
#